data_AF-A0A261FI03-F1
#
_entry.id   AF-A0A261FI03-F1
#
_cell.length_a   1.000
_cell.length_b   1.000
_cell.length_c   1.000
_cell.angle_alpha   90.00
_cell.angle_beta   90.00
_cell.angle_gamma   90.00
#
_symmetry.space_group_name_H-M   'P 1'
#
loop_
_entity.id
_entity.type
_entity.pdbx_description
1 polymer ?
#
loop_
_entity_poly.entity_id
_entity_poly.type
_entity_poly.pdbx_seq_one_letter_code
_entity_poly.pdbx_strand_id
1 'polypeptide(L)'
;MPYVVAQPCVDVKDKACVDECPVDCIYEGPRTLYINPNECVDCGACEPVCPTEAIFYEDDLPEEWAWYKDAAVQFFAEVGDQGGASGFGEIDHDQEQVAALPPQNQD
;
A
#
# COMPACT_ATOMS: atom_id res chain seq x y z
N MET A 1 -0.82 -5.45 -14.02
CA MET A 1 -0.83 -4.10 -13.47
C MET A 1 -1.18 -4.22 -12.01
N PRO A 2 -0.37 -3.62 -11.14
CA PRO A 2 -0.41 -3.89 -9.72
C PRO A 2 -1.74 -3.45 -9.08
N TYR A 3 -2.00 -3.97 -7.89
CA TYR A 3 -2.98 -3.38 -6.99
C TYR A 3 -2.35 -2.18 -6.27
N VAL A 4 -3.16 -1.22 -5.84
CA VAL A 4 -2.74 0.03 -5.20
C VAL A 4 -3.49 0.21 -3.89
N VAL A 5 -2.76 0.58 -2.83
CA VAL A 5 -3.35 1.00 -1.54
C VAL A 5 -3.60 2.50 -1.59
N ALA A 6 -4.84 2.90 -1.30
CA ALA A 6 -5.32 4.27 -1.36
C ALA A 6 -5.58 4.87 0.04
N GLN A 7 -6.17 6.07 0.04
CA GLN A 7 -6.37 6.90 1.23
C GLN A 7 -7.02 6.20 2.45
N PRO A 8 -8.01 5.30 2.32
CA PRO A 8 -8.66 4.69 3.49
C PRO A 8 -7.74 3.81 4.36
N CYS A 9 -6.51 3.52 3.92
CA CYS A 9 -5.50 2.82 4.72
C CYS A 9 -4.72 3.74 5.66
N VAL A 10 -4.65 5.04 5.34
CA VAL A 10 -3.84 6.02 6.08
C VAL A 10 -4.31 6.11 7.53
N ASP A 11 -3.38 5.95 8.47
CA ASP A 11 -3.59 5.93 9.92
C ASP A 11 -4.48 4.78 10.44
N VAL A 12 -4.84 3.81 9.59
CA VAL A 12 -5.60 2.60 9.97
C VAL A 12 -4.69 1.37 10.02
N LYS A 13 -3.99 1.09 8.92
CA LYS A 13 -3.02 -0.03 8.79
C LYS A 13 -3.52 -1.36 9.42
N ASP A 14 -4.68 -1.84 8.98
CA ASP A 14 -5.32 -3.06 9.51
C ASP A 14 -4.52 -4.35 9.25
N LYS A 15 -3.82 -4.42 8.11
CA LYS A 15 -2.91 -5.53 7.68
C LYS A 15 -3.57 -6.86 7.30
N ALA A 16 -4.89 -7.01 7.30
CA ALA A 16 -5.52 -8.24 6.79
C ALA A 16 -5.06 -8.63 5.36
N CYS A 17 -4.74 -7.64 4.52
CA CYS A 17 -4.22 -7.86 3.17
C CYS A 17 -2.83 -8.51 3.11
N VAL A 18 -2.00 -8.34 4.13
CA VAL A 18 -0.60 -8.83 4.15
C VAL A 18 -0.59 -10.35 4.16
N ASP A 19 -1.42 -10.97 5.00
CA ASP A 19 -1.52 -12.42 5.15
C ASP A 19 -2.01 -13.13 3.88
N GLU A 20 -2.74 -12.42 3.02
CA GLU A 20 -3.33 -12.95 1.80
C GLU A 20 -2.44 -12.77 0.56
N CYS A 21 -1.35 -11.99 0.65
CA CYS A 21 -0.49 -11.73 -0.50
C CYS A 21 0.45 -12.92 -0.77
N PRO A 22 0.29 -13.69 -1.86
CA PRO A 22 1.06 -14.92 -2.11
C PRO A 22 2.53 -14.66 -2.46
N VAL A 23 2.87 -13.41 -2.80
CA VAL A 23 4.23 -12.96 -3.14
C VAL A 23 4.79 -11.99 -2.10
N ASP A 24 4.09 -11.82 -0.97
CA ASP A 24 4.56 -11.03 0.18
C ASP A 24 4.98 -9.59 -0.21
N CYS A 25 4.25 -8.95 -1.14
CA CYS A 25 4.65 -7.66 -1.72
C CYS A 25 3.96 -6.45 -1.08
N ILE A 26 3.44 -6.56 0.15
CA ILE A 26 2.72 -5.50 0.86
C ILE A 26 3.54 -5.03 2.06
N TYR A 27 4.16 -3.87 1.94
CA TYR A 27 5.12 -3.32 2.88
C TYR A 27 4.48 -2.28 3.78
N GLU A 28 4.98 -2.18 5.00
CA GLU A 28 4.47 -1.26 6.01
C GLU A 28 5.34 0.00 6.09
N GLY A 29 4.74 1.16 5.83
CA GLY A 29 5.28 2.46 6.23
C GLY A 29 4.59 3.01 7.48
N PRO A 30 5.03 4.14 8.06
CA PRO A 30 4.47 4.69 9.28
C PRO A 30 2.98 5.01 9.19
N ARG A 31 2.52 5.57 8.06
CA ARG A 31 1.15 6.08 7.87
C ARG A 31 0.25 5.11 7.12
N THR A 32 0.77 4.30 6.19
CA THR A 32 -0.02 3.41 5.34
C THR A 32 0.73 2.12 4.99
N LEU A 33 0.04 1.18 4.35
CA LEU A 33 0.65 0.05 3.64
C LEU A 33 0.90 0.44 2.18
N TYR A 34 1.92 -0.17 1.56
CA TYR A 34 2.28 0.02 0.15
C TYR A 34 2.39 -1.34 -0.56
N ILE A 35 1.76 -1.48 -1.71
CA ILE A 35 1.95 -2.64 -2.59
C ILE A 35 3.11 -2.34 -3.53
N ASN A 36 4.12 -3.21 -3.56
CA ASN A 36 5.24 -3.05 -4.50
C ASN A 36 4.79 -3.34 -5.94
N PRO A 37 4.79 -2.34 -6.84
CA PRO A 37 4.32 -2.52 -8.21
C PRO A 37 5.22 -3.44 -9.04
N ASN A 38 6.49 -3.63 -8.65
CA ASN A 38 7.44 -4.50 -9.34
C ASN A 38 7.32 -5.97 -8.90
N GLU A 39 6.75 -6.22 -7.73
CA GLU A 39 6.62 -7.57 -7.15
C GLU A 39 5.18 -8.10 -7.24
N CYS A 40 4.18 -7.21 -7.32
CA CYS A 40 2.79 -7.60 -7.46
C CYS A 40 2.54 -8.43 -8.72
N VAL A 41 1.81 -9.54 -8.56
CA VAL A 41 1.46 -10.47 -9.65
C VAL A 41 -0.04 -10.50 -9.97
N ASP A 42 -0.75 -9.42 -9.61
CA ASP A 42 -2.17 -9.19 -9.93
C ASP A 42 -3.12 -10.31 -9.45
N CYS A 43 -2.80 -10.97 -8.33
CA CYS A 43 -3.61 -12.10 -7.84
C CYS A 43 -4.98 -11.71 -7.27
N GLY A 44 -5.12 -10.47 -6.79
CA GLY A 44 -6.37 -9.91 -6.24
C GLY A 44 -6.81 -10.41 -4.87
N ALA A 45 -6.03 -11.25 -4.17
CA ALA A 45 -6.44 -11.79 -2.87
C ALA A 45 -6.52 -10.72 -1.76
N CYS A 46 -5.74 -9.64 -1.87
CA CYS A 46 -5.67 -8.58 -0.87
C CYS A 46 -6.87 -7.62 -0.86
N GLU A 47 -7.49 -7.38 -2.02
CA GLU A 47 -8.61 -6.44 -2.16
C GLU A 47 -9.83 -6.80 -1.30
N PRO A 48 -10.43 -8.01 -1.42
CA PRO A 48 -11.69 -8.32 -0.74
C PRO A 48 -11.57 -8.46 0.79
N VAL A 49 -10.35 -8.52 1.32
CA VAL A 49 -10.11 -8.66 2.77
C VAL A 49 -9.85 -7.33 3.47
N CYS A 50 -9.65 -6.24 2.72
CA CYS A 50 -9.40 -4.92 3.32
C CYS A 50 -10.70 -4.36 3.93
N PRO A 51 -10.79 -4.18 5.26
CA PRO A 51 -12.03 -3.77 5.91
C PRO A 51 -12.43 -2.31 5.62
N THR A 52 -11.49 -1.48 5.17
CA THR A 52 -11.73 -0.09 4.78
C THR A 52 -11.83 0.11 3.28
N GLU A 53 -11.86 -0.99 2.50
CA GLU A 53 -11.94 -0.94 1.02
C GLU A 53 -10.84 -0.05 0.41
N ALA A 54 -9.62 -0.12 0.97
CA ALA A 54 -8.52 0.76 0.60
C ALA A 54 -7.70 0.27 -0.59
N ILE A 55 -7.97 -0.93 -1.12
CA ILE A 55 -7.14 -1.58 -2.13
C ILE A 55 -7.92 -1.66 -3.43
N PHE A 56 -7.30 -1.21 -4.52
CA PHE A 56 -7.91 -1.17 -5.85
C PHE A 56 -7.00 -1.82 -6.87
N TYR A 57 -7.57 -2.50 -7.86
CA TYR A 57 -6.86 -2.71 -9.11
C TYR A 57 -6.56 -1.35 -9.73
N GLU A 58 -5.38 -1.15 -10.32
CA GLU A 58 -4.95 0.17 -10.81
C GLU A 58 -5.97 0.87 -11.73
N ASP A 59 -6.64 0.10 -12.62
CA ASP A 59 -7.65 0.65 -13.55
C ASP A 59 -8.97 1.04 -12.85
N ASP A 60 -9.23 0.50 -11.66
CA ASP A 60 -10.44 0.75 -10.87
C ASP A 60 -10.21 1.80 -9.76
N LEU A 61 -8.98 2.33 -9.64
CA LEU A 61 -8.61 3.34 -8.66
C LEU A 61 -9.38 4.66 -8.90
N PRO A 62 -10.13 5.18 -7.92
CA PRO A 62 -10.83 6.46 -8.06
C PRO A 62 -9.90 7.61 -8.46
N GLU A 63 -10.38 8.52 -9.30
CA GLU A 63 -9.58 9.65 -9.84
C GLU A 63 -8.97 10.52 -8.73
N GLU A 64 -9.69 10.74 -7.64
CA GLU A 64 -9.22 11.48 -6.46
C GLU A 64 -8.01 10.82 -5.75
N TRP A 65 -7.82 9.52 -5.95
CA TRP A 65 -6.73 8.73 -5.38
C TRP A 65 -5.72 8.27 -6.43
N ALA A 66 -5.82 8.70 -7.68
CA ALA A 66 -4.92 8.28 -8.76
C ALA A 66 -3.43 8.49 -8.43
N TRP A 67 -3.10 9.51 -7.64
CA TRP A 67 -1.74 9.82 -7.22
C TRP A 67 -1.12 8.76 -6.28
N TYR A 68 -1.92 7.91 -5.63
CA TYR A 68 -1.40 6.82 -4.78
C TYR A 68 -0.62 5.76 -5.58
N LYS A 69 -0.90 5.62 -6.87
CA LYS A 69 -0.09 4.79 -7.77
C LYS A 69 1.34 5.31 -7.84
N ASP A 70 1.49 6.61 -8.10
CA ASP A 70 2.79 7.26 -8.17
C ASP A 70 3.48 7.25 -6.80
N ALA A 71 2.70 7.38 -5.71
CA ALA A 71 3.23 7.31 -4.36
C ALA A 71 3.89 5.94 -4.07
N ALA A 72 3.23 4.84 -4.45
CA ALA A 72 3.80 3.50 -4.32
C ALA A 72 5.08 3.35 -5.15
N VAL A 73 5.08 3.81 -6.41
CA VAL A 73 6.28 3.77 -7.27
C VAL A 73 7.44 4.56 -6.65
N GLN A 74 7.17 5.76 -6.13
CA GLN A 74 8.19 6.61 -5.51
C GLN A 74 8.75 5.99 -4.24
N PHE A 75 7.88 5.42 -3.39
CA PHE A 75 8.29 4.70 -2.18
C PHE A 75 9.33 3.61 -2.52
N PHE A 76 9.03 2.72 -3.47
CA PHE A 76 9.96 1.64 -3.84
C PHE A 76 11.15 2.10 -4.69
N ALA A 77 11.09 3.27 -5.33
CA ALA A 77 12.27 3.89 -5.93
C ALA A 77 13.30 4.33 -4.87
N GLU A 78 12.83 4.70 -3.67
CA GLU A 78 13.70 5.12 -2.56
C GLU A 78 14.15 3.95 -1.69
N VAL A 79 13.23 3.05 -1.34
CA VAL A 79 13.54 1.93 -0.43
C VAL A 79 14.04 0.69 -1.14
N GLY A 80 13.78 0.55 -2.45
CA GLY A 80 14.16 -0.60 -3.27
C GLY A 80 13.20 -1.79 -3.20
N ASP A 81 13.32 -2.71 -4.15
CA ASP A 81 12.59 -3.98 -4.19
C ASP A 81 13.23 -4.98 -3.23
N GLN A 82 12.46 -5.47 -2.26
CA GLN A 82 12.98 -6.24 -1.12
C GLN A 82 12.74 -7.75 -1.25
N GLY A 83 11.87 -8.18 -2.17
CA GLY A 83 11.59 -9.58 -2.46
C GLY A 83 10.79 -10.31 -1.38
N GLY A 84 10.06 -9.57 -0.53
CA GLY A 84 9.16 -10.10 0.49
C GLY A 84 9.13 -9.23 1.76
N ALA A 85 7.96 -8.69 2.11
CA ALA A 85 7.74 -7.81 3.25
C ALA A 85 7.97 -8.49 4.60
N SER A 86 7.70 -9.79 4.75
CA SER A 86 7.91 -10.54 6.02
C SER A 86 9.35 -10.55 6.53
N GLY A 87 10.33 -10.33 5.64
CA GLY A 87 11.74 -10.17 6.00
C GLY A 87 12.07 -8.79 6.59
N PHE A 88 11.13 -7.85 6.51
CA PHE A 88 11.28 -6.45 6.88
C PHE A 88 10.23 -6.09 7.92
N GLY A 89 10.60 -5.25 8.89
CA GLY A 89 9.61 -4.64 9.78
C GLY A 89 8.88 -3.49 9.09
N GLU A 90 8.28 -2.63 9.89
CA GLU A 90 7.92 -1.29 9.42
C GLU A 90 9.18 -0.58 8.90
N ILE A 91 9.07 -0.04 7.69
CA ILE A 91 10.07 0.81 7.07
C ILE A 91 9.81 2.22 7.62
N ASP A 92 10.78 2.85 8.28
CA ASP A 92 10.64 4.21 8.86
C ASP A 92 10.69 5.31 7.78
N HIS A 93 9.78 5.20 6.81
CA HIS A 93 9.62 6.09 5.67
C HIS A 93 8.20 5.95 5.12
N ASP A 94 7.60 7.06 4.73
CA ASP A 94 6.43 7.12 3.86
C ASP A 94 6.77 8.02 2.68
N GLN A 95 6.05 7.86 1.58
CA GLN A 95 6.13 8.82 0.49
C GLN A 95 5.75 10.24 0.96
N GLU A 96 6.42 11.26 0.42
CA GLU A 96 6.36 12.66 0.89
C GLU A 96 4.93 13.20 1.07
N GLN A 97 4.04 12.97 0.10
CA GLN A 97 2.66 13.47 0.16
C GLN A 97 1.83 12.72 1.21
N VAL A 98 2.00 11.39 1.32
CA VAL A 98 1.37 10.57 2.37
C VAL A 98 1.84 11.05 3.75
N ALA A 99 3.14 11.27 3.92
CA ALA A 99 3.71 11.76 5.19
C ALA A 99 3.14 13.13 5.59
N ALA A 100 2.86 13.99 4.62
CA ALA A 100 2.32 15.33 4.83
C ALA A 100 0.80 15.38 5.08
N LEU A 101 0.07 14.27 4.94
CA LEU A 101 -1.37 14.24 5.19
C LEU A 101 -1.68 14.59 6.65
N PRO A 102 -2.74 15.39 6.92
CA PRO A 102 -3.23 15.56 8.27
C PRO A 102 -3.64 14.20 8.87
N PRO A 103 -3.65 14.04 10.21
CA PRO A 103 -4.10 12.82 10.85
C PRO A 103 -5.51 12.44 10.38
N GLN A 104 -5.71 11.18 10.00
CA GLN A 104 -6.98 10.63 9.53
C GLN A 104 -7.45 9.53 10.48
N ASN A 105 -8.75 9.19 10.42
CA ASN A 105 -9.33 8.01 11.09
C ASN A 105 -9.06 7.96 12.62
N GLN A 106 -9.05 9.12 13.29
CA GLN A 106 -8.72 9.28 14.72
C GLN A 106 -9.93 9.25 15.67
N ASP A 107 -11.10 8.80 15.19
CA ASP A 107 -12.35 8.81 15.98
C ASP A 107 -12.42 7.70 17.04
#